data_AF-A0A7S2I654-F1
#
_entry.id   AF-A0A7S2I654-F1
#
_cell.length_a   1.000
_cell.length_b   1.000
_cell.length_c   1.000
_cell.angle_alpha   90.00
_cell.angle_beta   90.00
_cell.angle_gamma   90.00
#
_symmetry.space_group_name_H-M   'P 1'
#
loop_
_entity.id
_entity.type
_entity.pdbx_description
1 polymer ?
#
loop_
_entity_poly.entity_id
_entity_poly.type
_entity_poly.pdbx_seq_one_letter_code
_entity_poly.pdbx_strand_id
1 'polypeptide(L)'
;QWLELSCFDHHQTALIFSMFNWGGALSNLLVGMLLNCVSTRFPDHGPPTIANFSIAIGLPFLVLIYFILPKPAALGEGAGMVAPFCITFLAFGIGASMCGTINKKVFSDIVP
;
A
#
# COMPACT_ATOMS: atom_id res chain seq x y z
N GLN A 1 -4.69 11.57 11.68
CA GLN A 1 -5.62 12.69 11.46
C GLN A 1 -6.87 12.32 10.66
N TRP A 2 -6.85 11.93 9.38
CA TRP A 2 -8.12 11.62 8.67
C TRP A 2 -8.95 10.48 9.29
N LEU A 3 -8.30 9.39 9.73
CA LEU A 3 -8.99 8.28 10.42
C LEU A 3 -9.59 8.73 11.77
N GLU A 4 -8.88 9.57 12.53
CA GLU A 4 -9.40 10.14 13.79
C GLU A 4 -10.61 11.04 13.55
N LEU A 5 -10.57 11.86 12.49
CA LEU A 5 -11.72 12.66 12.04
C LEU A 5 -12.90 11.78 11.59
N SER A 6 -12.65 10.53 11.24
CA SER A 6 -13.65 9.55 10.80
C SER A 6 -14.24 8.72 11.97
N CYS A 7 -14.00 9.15 13.21
CA CYS A 7 -14.44 8.50 14.47
C CYS A 7 -13.65 7.24 14.87
N PHE A 8 -12.39 7.10 14.45
CA PHE A 8 -11.48 6.12 15.07
C PHE A 8 -10.73 6.74 16.25
N ASP A 9 -10.57 5.97 17.32
CA ASP A 9 -9.71 6.39 18.44
C ASP A 9 -8.22 6.39 18.02
N HIS A 10 -7.39 7.09 18.79
CA HIS A 10 -5.96 7.24 18.52
C HIS A 10 -5.25 5.88 18.41
N HIS A 11 -5.54 4.95 19.34
CA HIS A 11 -4.98 3.60 19.31
C HIS A 11 -5.42 2.80 18.07
N GLN A 12 -6.70 2.92 17.68
CA GLN A 12 -7.22 2.23 16.50
C GLN A 12 -6.58 2.78 15.21
N THR A 13 -6.44 4.11 15.13
CA THR A 13 -5.77 4.79 14.03
C THR A 13 -4.31 4.34 13.92
N ALA A 14 -3.57 4.31 15.03
CA ALA A 14 -2.19 3.83 15.06
C ALA A 14 -2.07 2.38 14.57
N LEU A 15 -3.01 1.52 14.97
CA LEU A 15 -3.06 0.13 14.54
C LEU A 15 -3.40 -0.02 13.04
N ILE A 16 -4.31 0.78 12.49
CA ILE A 16 -4.61 0.76 11.05
C ILE A 16 -3.39 1.24 10.22
N PHE A 17 -2.71 2.29 10.66
CA PHE A 17 -1.48 2.75 10.00
C PHE A 17 -0.32 1.77 10.15
N SER A 18 -0.19 1.08 11.28
CA SER A 18 0.84 0.06 11.44
C SER A 18 0.62 -1.09 10.46
N MET A 19 -0.63 -1.49 10.20
CA MET A 19 -0.96 -2.49 9.18
C MET A 19 -0.54 -2.07 7.77
N PHE A 20 -0.72 -0.79 7.40
CA PHE A 20 -0.18 -0.27 6.14
C PHE A 20 1.35 -0.39 6.08
N ASN A 21 2.06 -0.02 7.15
CA ASN A 21 3.51 -0.12 7.22
C ASN A 21 4.00 -1.57 7.12
N TRP A 22 3.32 -2.50 7.79
CA TRP A 22 3.58 -3.94 7.64
C TRP A 22 3.37 -4.40 6.20
N GLY A 23 2.30 -3.94 5.55
CA GLY A 23 2.04 -4.21 4.14
C GLY A 23 3.15 -3.69 3.24
N GLY A 24 3.63 -2.46 3.49
CA GLY A 24 4.76 -1.88 2.77
C GLY A 24 6.07 -2.65 2.97
N ALA A 25 6.33 -3.15 4.18
CA ALA A 25 7.49 -4.00 4.45
C ALA A 25 7.41 -5.34 3.69
N LEU A 26 6.24 -5.99 3.69
CA LEU A 26 5.99 -7.22 2.93
C LEU A 26 6.12 -6.99 1.41
N SER A 27 5.56 -5.87 0.91
CA SER A 27 5.73 -5.44 -0.48
C SER A 27 7.20 -5.38 -0.86
N ASN A 28 8.03 -4.71 -0.06
CA ASN A 28 9.46 -4.56 -0.37
C ASN A 28 10.19 -5.90 -0.47
N LEU A 29 9.86 -6.87 0.39
CA LEU A 29 10.41 -8.22 0.32
C LEU A 29 9.98 -8.94 -0.97
N LEU A 30 8.68 -8.96 -1.26
CA LEU A 30 8.12 -9.65 -2.43
C LEU A 30 8.60 -9.03 -3.75
N VAL A 31 8.61 -7.71 -3.81
CA VAL A 31 9.03 -6.94 -4.99
C VAL A 31 10.53 -7.06 -5.22
N GLY A 32 11.35 -7.14 -4.17
CA GLY A 32 12.78 -7.40 -4.32
C GLY A 32 13.04 -8.71 -5.07
N MET A 33 12.31 -9.78 -4.72
CA MET A 33 12.39 -11.06 -5.42
C MET A 33 11.84 -10.98 -6.85
N LEU A 34 10.67 -10.36 -7.04
CA LEU A 34 10.05 -10.17 -8.35
C LEU A 34 10.96 -9.38 -9.28
N LEU A 35 11.60 -8.33 -8.78
CA LEU A 35 12.47 -7.45 -9.55
C LEU A 35 13.71 -8.19 -10.03
N ASN A 36 14.28 -9.10 -9.23
CA ASN A 36 15.39 -9.94 -9.69
C ASN A 36 14.98 -10.83 -10.87
N CYS A 37 13.78 -11.42 -10.81
CA CYS A 37 13.25 -12.24 -11.90
C CYS A 37 12.94 -11.40 -13.16
N VAL A 38 12.29 -10.25 -12.98
CA VAL A 38 11.88 -9.41 -14.11
C VAL A 38 13.06 -8.68 -14.73
N SER A 39 14.04 -8.21 -13.96
CA SER A 39 15.25 -7.59 -14.52
C SER A 39 16.10 -8.55 -15.34
N THR A 40 16.10 -9.86 -15.02
CA THR A 40 16.82 -10.85 -15.83
C THR A 40 16.08 -11.21 -17.11
N ARG A 41 14.74 -11.22 -17.09
CA ARG A 41 13.92 -11.56 -18.26
C ARG A 41 13.61 -10.38 -19.19
N PHE A 42 13.35 -9.20 -18.62
CA PHE A 42 12.90 -7.99 -19.28
C PHE A 42 13.66 -6.76 -18.72
N PRO A 43 14.96 -6.62 -19.01
CA PRO A 43 15.82 -5.60 -18.38
C PRO A 43 15.34 -4.16 -18.64
N ASP A 44 14.95 -3.85 -19.89
CA ASP A 44 14.72 -2.45 -20.30
C ASP A 44 13.35 -1.90 -19.88
N HIS A 45 12.32 -2.75 -19.86
CA HIS A 45 10.92 -2.32 -19.67
C HIS A 45 10.24 -2.97 -18.46
N GLY A 46 10.83 -4.01 -17.87
CA GLY A 46 10.26 -4.72 -16.74
C GLY A 46 10.12 -3.84 -15.48
N PRO A 47 11.22 -3.27 -14.94
CA PRO A 47 11.16 -2.43 -13.76
C PRO A 47 10.21 -1.22 -13.91
N PRO A 48 10.26 -0.41 -15.00
CA PRO A 48 9.31 0.69 -15.19
C PRO A 48 7.85 0.25 -15.24
N THR A 49 7.56 -0.92 -15.85
CA THR A 49 6.20 -1.45 -15.93
C THR A 49 5.65 -1.82 -14.55
N ILE A 50 6.43 -2.48 -13.71
CA ILE A 50 6.00 -2.84 -12.34
C ILE A 50 5.84 -1.57 -11.49
N ALA A 51 6.70 -0.56 -11.66
CA ALA A 51 6.57 0.73 -10.96
C ALA A 51 5.25 1.44 -11.32
N ASN A 52 4.90 1.48 -12.61
CA ASN A 52 3.63 2.05 -13.07
C ASN A 52 2.43 1.25 -12.57
N PHE A 53 2.53 -0.09 -12.53
CA PHE A 53 1.49 -0.95 -11.96
C PHE A 53 1.24 -0.64 -10.48
N SER A 54 2.30 -0.44 -9.69
CA SER A 54 2.22 -0.02 -8.28
C SER A 54 1.41 1.27 -8.11
N ILE A 55 1.65 2.26 -8.97
CA ILE A 55 0.93 3.55 -8.94
C ILE A 55 -0.53 3.33 -9.36
N ALA A 56 -0.77 2.55 -10.40
CA ALA A 56 -2.10 2.24 -10.90
C ALA A 56 -2.98 1.55 -9.85
N ILE A 57 -2.40 0.67 -9.01
CA ILE A 57 -3.09 0.02 -7.88
C ILE A 57 -3.55 1.04 -6.83
N GLY A 58 -2.88 2.19 -6.70
CA GLY A 58 -3.30 3.22 -5.75
C GLY A 58 -4.72 3.73 -6.02
N LEU A 59 -5.12 3.85 -7.29
CA LEU A 59 -6.43 4.37 -7.66
C LEU A 59 -7.61 3.49 -7.17
N PRO A 60 -7.68 2.18 -7.44
CA PRO A 60 -8.76 1.35 -6.94
C PRO A 60 -8.80 1.28 -5.42
N PHE A 61 -7.65 1.35 -4.73
CA PHE A 61 -7.63 1.43 -3.26
C PHE A 61 -8.17 2.76 -2.73
N LEU A 62 -7.88 3.89 -3.39
CA LEU A 62 -8.50 5.16 -3.04
C LEU A 62 -10.02 5.09 -3.24
N VAL A 63 -10.49 4.50 -4.34
CA VAL A 63 -11.94 4.30 -4.56
C VAL A 63 -12.54 3.43 -3.45
N LEU A 64 -11.88 2.32 -3.11
CA LEU A 64 -12.30 1.40 -2.05
C LEU A 64 -12.40 2.11 -0.70
N ILE A 65 -11.38 2.88 -0.30
CA ILE A 65 -11.32 3.56 1.00
C ILE A 65 -12.37 4.68 1.11
N TYR A 66 -12.57 5.48 0.05
CA TYR A 66 -13.41 6.67 0.13
C TYR A 66 -14.89 6.43 -0.20
N PHE A 67 -15.19 5.47 -1.08
CA PHE A 67 -16.54 5.28 -1.61
C PHE A 67 -17.19 3.97 -1.21
N ILE A 68 -16.40 2.91 -0.98
CA ILE A 68 -16.95 1.56 -0.72
C ILE A 68 -16.91 1.25 0.77
N LEU A 69 -15.81 1.55 1.46
CA LEU A 69 -15.67 1.27 2.88
C LEU A 69 -16.66 2.11 3.70
N PRO A 70 -17.43 1.51 4.61
CA PRO A 70 -18.35 2.25 5.44
C PRO A 70 -17.61 3.25 6.33
N LYS A 71 -18.14 4.47 6.43
CA LYS A 71 -17.58 5.50 7.31
C LYS A 71 -17.98 5.20 8.75
N PRO A 72 -17.03 5.05 9.70
CA PRO A 72 -17.38 4.75 11.09
C PRO A 72 -18.32 5.81 11.70
N ALA A 73 -18.12 7.09 11.36
CA ALA A 73 -19.02 8.18 11.72
C ALA A 73 -20.49 7.96 11.31
N ALA A 74 -20.75 7.26 10.20
CA ALA A 74 -22.10 6.97 9.73
C ALA A 74 -22.75 5.76 10.43
N LEU A 75 -21.96 4.93 11.11
CA LEU A 75 -22.38 3.70 11.79
C LEU A 75 -22.50 3.84 13.32
N GLY A 76 -22.01 4.96 13.88
CA GLY A 76 -21.93 5.21 15.32
C GLY A 76 -20.60 4.75 15.93
N GLU A 77 -20.23 5.36 17.07
CA GLU A 77 -19.02 4.97 17.81
C GLU A 77 -19.08 3.49 18.22
N GLY A 78 -17.99 2.75 17.96
CA GLY A 78 -17.87 1.33 18.35
C GLY A 78 -18.31 0.29 17.32
N ALA A 79 -18.67 0.68 16.09
CA ALA A 79 -19.23 -0.20 15.05
C ALA A 79 -18.29 -1.30 14.46
N GLY A 80 -17.20 -1.68 15.14
CA GLY A 80 -16.37 -2.83 14.74
C GLY A 80 -15.59 -2.67 13.42
N MET A 81 -15.37 -1.43 12.95
CA MET A 81 -14.77 -1.16 11.63
C MET A 81 -13.24 -1.24 11.58
N VAL A 82 -12.56 -1.55 12.68
CA VAL A 82 -11.09 -1.59 12.73
C VAL A 82 -10.53 -2.69 11.83
N ALA A 83 -11.08 -3.90 11.90
CA ALA A 83 -10.62 -5.04 11.12
C ALA A 83 -10.69 -4.84 9.59
N PRO A 84 -11.82 -4.41 8.99
CA PRO A 84 -11.87 -4.19 7.55
C PRO A 84 -10.92 -3.07 7.09
N PHE A 85 -10.74 -2.01 7.89
CA PHE A 85 -9.75 -0.97 7.60
C PHE A 85 -8.32 -1.51 7.68
N CYS A 86 -7.99 -2.34 8.68
CA CYS A 86 -6.69 -2.99 8.79
C CYS A 86 -6.35 -3.85 7.58
N ILE A 87 -7.29 -4.71 7.16
CA ILE A 87 -7.10 -5.58 5.98
C ILE A 87 -6.93 -4.73 4.73
N THR A 88 -7.76 -3.68 4.57
CA THR A 88 -7.68 -2.78 3.43
C THR A 88 -6.35 -2.04 3.38
N PHE A 89 -5.88 -1.50 4.51
CA PHE A 89 -4.61 -0.78 4.60
C PHE A 89 -3.40 -1.71 4.44
N LEU A 90 -3.47 -2.93 4.96
CA LEU A 90 -2.45 -3.95 4.73
C LEU A 90 -2.34 -4.28 3.24
N ALA A 91 -3.46 -4.58 2.58
CA ALA A 91 -3.50 -4.88 1.15
C ALA A 91 -3.05 -3.68 0.30
N PHE A 92 -3.46 -2.48 0.69
CA PHE A 92 -3.02 -1.24 0.03
C PHE A 92 -1.51 -1.04 0.17
N GLY A 93 -0.96 -1.25 1.36
CA GLY A 93 0.48 -1.21 1.62
C GLY A 93 1.24 -2.22 0.75
N ILE A 94 0.72 -3.45 0.63
CA ILE A 94 1.31 -4.51 -0.22
C ILE A 94 1.32 -4.09 -1.71
N GLY A 95 0.21 -3.54 -2.22
CA GLY A 95 0.06 -3.26 -3.65
C GLY A 95 0.69 -1.94 -4.10
N ALA A 96 0.61 -0.89 -3.28
CA ALA A 96 1.02 0.46 -3.70
C ALA A 96 2.46 0.80 -3.32
N SER A 97 3.10 0.05 -2.42
CA SER A 97 4.46 0.38 -1.92
C SER A 97 5.59 -0.18 -2.79
N MET A 98 5.29 -0.86 -3.90
CA MET A 98 6.29 -1.52 -4.74
C MET A 98 7.25 -0.50 -5.39
N CYS A 99 6.72 0.66 -5.82
CA CYS A 99 7.45 1.70 -6.54
C CYS A 99 8.71 2.17 -5.79
N GLY A 100 8.66 2.28 -4.45
CA GLY A 100 9.80 2.71 -3.65
C GLY A 100 11.01 1.76 -3.71
N THR A 101 10.77 0.45 -3.81
CA THR A 101 11.85 -0.54 -3.95
C THR A 101 12.39 -0.58 -5.38
N ILE A 102 11.50 -0.47 -6.37
CA ILE A 102 11.87 -0.51 -7.80
C ILE A 102 12.73 0.70 -8.17
N ASN A 103 12.35 1.90 -7.74
CA ASN A 103 13.09 3.12 -8.04
C ASN A 103 14.52 3.08 -7.48
N LYS A 104 14.73 2.48 -6.29
CA LYS A 104 16.08 2.31 -5.71
C LYS A 104 16.98 1.47 -6.60
N LYS A 105 16.48 0.36 -7.14
CA LYS A 105 17.20 -0.47 -8.11
C LYS A 105 17.50 0.30 -9.39
N VAL A 106 16.50 1.00 -9.95
CA VAL A 106 16.70 1.77 -11.18
C VAL A 106 17.79 2.84 -10.97
N PHE A 107 17.80 3.53 -9.84
CA PHE A 107 18.85 4.49 -9.53
C PHE A 107 20.22 3.83 -9.30
N SER A 108 20.30 2.64 -8.68
CA SER A 108 21.57 1.92 -8.55
C SER A 108 22.14 1.46 -9.89
N ASP A 109 21.29 1.28 -10.90
CA ASP A 109 21.74 0.91 -12.26
C ASP A 109 22.22 2.15 -13.05
N ILE A 110 21.78 3.36 -12.68
CA ILE A 110 22.13 4.63 -13.34
C ILE A 110 23.35 5.30 -12.68
N VAL A 111 23.46 5.21 -11.35
CA VAL A 111 24.55 5.84 -10.58
C VAL A 111 25.69 4.82 -10.43
N PRO A 112 26.91 5.13 -10.92
CA PRO A 112 28.06 4.23 -10.85
C PRO A 112 28.60 4.00 -9.44
#